data_AF-A0A0P1KQH2-F1
#
_entry.id   AF-A0A0P1KQH2-F1
#
_cell.length_a   1.000
_cell.length_b   1.000
_cell.length_c   1.000
_cell.angle_alpha   90.00
_cell.angle_beta   90.00
_cell.angle_gamma   90.00
#
_symmetry.space_group_name_H-M   'P 1'
#
loop_
_entity.id
_entity.type
_entity.pdbx_description
1 polymer ?
#
loop_
_entity_poly.entity_id
_entity_poly.type
_entity_poly.pdbx_seq_one_letter_code
_entity_poly.pdbx_strand_id
1 'polypeptide(L)'
;MIGSACGRRLLSCTSAALRVNKASVRKIPAPNEELADTGAFLSKIGRKCEEFNETFENKWENLFHWDSKVLKEKGIPAQQRKYILSQVERLRKNEPVREIKEGKKSFLGGERKRKETIAKLRAQERNA
;
A
#
# COMPACT_ATOMS: atom_id res chain seq x y z
N MET A 1 9.63 38.63 41.80
CA MET A 1 8.85 38.11 40.66
C MET A 1 9.38 38.74 39.39
N ILE A 2 10.18 38.02 38.60
CA ILE A 2 10.65 38.50 37.30
C ILE A 2 10.45 37.33 36.32
N GLY A 3 9.33 37.34 35.61
CA GLY A 3 9.08 36.44 34.49
C GLY A 3 9.62 37.09 33.21
N SER A 4 10.62 36.47 32.59
CA SER A 4 11.08 36.84 31.25
C SER A 4 10.55 35.83 30.24
N ALA A 5 9.89 36.36 29.22
CA ALA A 5 9.04 35.64 28.28
C ALA A 5 9.82 34.65 27.39
N CYS A 6 9.26 33.45 27.27
CA CYS A 6 9.68 32.43 26.31
C CYS A 6 9.38 32.92 24.87
N GLY A 7 10.42 33.07 24.06
CA GLY A 7 10.32 33.50 22.66
C GLY A 7 9.54 32.50 21.80
N ARG A 8 8.42 32.94 21.23
CA ARG A 8 7.64 32.17 20.25
C ARG A 8 8.41 32.05 18.94
N ARG A 9 8.82 30.83 18.57
CA ARG A 9 9.29 30.52 17.21
C ARG A 9 8.09 30.50 16.27
N LEU A 10 7.98 31.49 15.39
CA LEU A 10 7.01 31.51 14.29
C LEU A 10 7.57 30.68 13.12
N LEU A 11 7.36 29.36 13.14
CA LEU A 11 7.44 28.57 11.92
C LEU A 11 6.12 28.76 11.16
N SER A 12 6.11 29.75 10.26
CA SER A 12 5.08 29.94 9.25
C SER A 12 5.10 28.74 8.29
N CYS A 13 4.39 27.68 8.65
CA CYS A 13 4.17 26.56 7.75
C CYS A 13 3.37 27.05 6.54
N THR A 14 4.03 27.00 5.39
CA THR A 14 3.51 27.24 4.04
C THR A 14 2.06 26.79 3.89
N SER A 15 1.24 27.67 3.30
CA SER A 15 -0.13 27.45 2.88
C SER A 15 -0.37 26.03 2.37
N ALA A 16 -1.25 25.29 3.05
CA ALA A 16 -1.72 23.99 2.59
C ALA A 16 -2.48 24.18 1.27
N ALA A 17 -1.81 23.96 0.14
CA ALA A 17 -2.49 23.82 -1.14
C ALA A 17 -3.36 22.56 -1.06
N LEU A 18 -4.67 22.74 -0.86
CA LEU A 18 -5.65 21.67 -0.86
C LEU A 18 -5.73 21.08 -2.27
N ARG A 19 -5.02 19.98 -2.49
CA ARG A 19 -5.12 19.21 -3.74
C ARG A 19 -6.47 18.52 -3.77
N VAL A 20 -7.42 19.07 -4.52
CA VAL A 20 -8.73 18.45 -4.76
C VAL A 20 -8.52 17.14 -5.51
N ASN A 21 -9.03 16.04 -4.94
CA ASN A 21 -8.93 14.72 -5.55
C ASN A 21 -9.98 14.60 -6.66
N LYS A 22 -9.53 14.51 -7.92
CA LYS A 22 -10.37 14.33 -9.12
C LYS A 22 -10.54 12.85 -9.51
N ALA A 23 -10.47 11.89 -8.57
CA ALA A 23 -10.54 10.46 -8.89
C ALA A 23 -11.82 10.07 -9.62
N SER A 24 -12.97 10.63 -9.20
CA SER A 24 -14.29 10.40 -9.81
C SER A 24 -14.42 10.93 -11.25
N VAL A 25 -13.58 11.90 -11.65
CA VAL A 25 -13.60 12.52 -12.98
C VAL A 25 -12.70 11.76 -13.96
N ARG A 26 -11.86 10.84 -13.47
CA ARG A 26 -10.92 10.08 -14.31
C ARG A 26 -11.67 9.02 -15.11
N LYS A 27 -11.29 8.88 -16.38
CA LYS A 27 -11.82 7.84 -17.27
C LYS A 27 -11.58 6.45 -16.65
N ILE A 28 -12.63 5.62 -16.71
CA ILE A 28 -12.57 4.22 -16.29
C ILE A 28 -12.04 3.43 -17.49
N PRO A 29 -10.94 2.67 -17.37
CA PRO A 29 -10.49 1.80 -18.44
C PRO A 29 -11.50 0.67 -18.64
N ALA A 30 -11.73 0.30 -19.90
CA ALA A 30 -12.56 -0.86 -20.23
C ALA A 30 -11.92 -2.14 -19.63
N PRO A 31 -12.73 -3.11 -19.18
CA PRO A 31 -12.21 -4.39 -18.73
C PRO A 31 -11.44 -5.08 -19.87
N ASN A 32 -10.22 -5.52 -19.58
CA ASN A 32 -9.44 -6.35 -20.51
C ASN A 32 -9.85 -7.82 -20.33
N GLU A 33 -9.62 -8.68 -21.32
CA GLU A 33 -10.02 -10.10 -21.23
C GLU A 33 -9.42 -10.84 -20.02
N GLU A 34 -8.20 -10.47 -19.61
CA GLU A 34 -7.56 -11.03 -18.41
C GLU A 34 -8.09 -10.47 -17.08
N LEU A 35 -8.85 -9.37 -17.11
CA LEU A 35 -9.28 -8.58 -15.96
C LEU A 35 -10.74 -8.14 -16.11
N ALA A 36 -11.61 -9.08 -16.46
CA ALA A 36 -13.03 -8.83 -16.64
C ALA A 36 -13.75 -8.52 -15.31
N ASP A 37 -13.23 -9.06 -14.20
CA ASP A 37 -13.83 -8.96 -12.87
C ASP A 37 -12.89 -8.28 -11.85
N THR A 38 -13.49 -7.64 -10.84
CA THR A 38 -12.75 -7.10 -9.69
C THR A 38 -12.06 -8.19 -8.87
N GLY A 39 -12.68 -9.37 -8.74
CA GLY A 39 -12.07 -10.50 -8.04
C GLY A 39 -10.79 -10.95 -8.74
N ALA A 40 -10.85 -11.08 -10.08
CA ALA A 40 -9.68 -11.38 -10.90
C ALA A 40 -8.56 -10.34 -10.73
N PHE A 41 -8.91 -9.06 -10.66
CA PHE A 41 -7.93 -8.00 -10.41
C PHE A 41 -7.27 -8.11 -9.02
N LEU A 42 -8.08 -8.31 -7.97
CA LEU A 42 -7.59 -8.38 -6.59
C LEU A 42 -6.73 -9.62 -6.34
N SER A 43 -7.05 -10.74 -6.99
CA SER A 43 -6.19 -11.93 -7.01
C SER A 43 -4.89 -11.69 -7.79
N LYS A 44 -4.95 -11.03 -8.96
CA LYS A 44 -3.76 -10.78 -9.78
C LYS A 44 -2.72 -9.87 -9.11
N ILE A 45 -3.16 -8.88 -8.33
CA ILE A 45 -2.25 -7.97 -7.61
C ILE A 45 -1.61 -8.62 -6.37
N GLY A 46 -2.20 -9.69 -5.84
CA GLY A 46 -1.72 -10.43 -4.68
C GLY A 46 -1.75 -9.65 -3.35
N ARG A 47 -0.75 -9.87 -2.50
CA ARG A 47 -0.61 -9.22 -1.16
C ARG A 47 -1.84 -9.35 -0.24
N LYS A 48 -2.54 -10.49 -0.27
CA LYS A 48 -3.77 -10.75 0.51
C LYS A 48 -4.89 -9.75 0.20
N CYS A 49 -4.94 -9.19 -1.01
CA CYS A 49 -6.03 -8.28 -1.40
C CYS A 49 -7.34 -9.00 -1.75
N GLU A 50 -7.30 -10.33 -1.89
CA GLU A 50 -8.43 -11.21 -2.20
C GLU A 50 -9.54 -11.15 -1.12
N GLU A 51 -9.14 -10.95 0.13
CA GLU A 51 -10.06 -10.85 1.29
C GLU A 51 -11.02 -9.66 1.15
N PHE A 52 -10.67 -8.63 0.38
CA PHE A 52 -11.48 -7.43 0.23
C PHE A 52 -12.52 -7.52 -0.91
N ASN A 53 -12.61 -8.65 -1.63
CA ASN A 53 -13.59 -8.84 -2.71
C ASN A 53 -15.02 -8.54 -2.26
N GLU A 54 -15.41 -9.02 -1.08
CA GLU A 54 -16.73 -8.76 -0.47
C GLU A 54 -16.99 -7.27 -0.27
N THR A 55 -15.94 -6.53 0.10
CA THR A 55 -16.04 -5.09 0.35
C THR A 55 -16.41 -4.34 -0.91
N PHE A 56 -15.88 -4.74 -2.07
CA PHE A 56 -16.10 -4.06 -3.36
C PHE A 56 -17.39 -4.49 -4.09
N GLU A 57 -18.16 -5.43 -3.53
CA GLU A 57 -19.42 -5.95 -4.11
C GLU A 57 -19.26 -6.52 -5.53
N ASN A 58 -18.06 -6.97 -5.89
CA ASN A 58 -17.68 -7.42 -7.23
C ASN A 58 -18.00 -6.43 -8.38
N LYS A 59 -18.02 -5.12 -8.11
CA LYS A 59 -18.33 -4.09 -9.12
C LYS A 59 -17.07 -3.39 -9.61
N TRP A 60 -16.78 -3.53 -10.91
CA TRP A 60 -15.63 -2.90 -11.56
C TRP A 60 -15.57 -1.38 -11.32
N GLU A 61 -16.71 -0.71 -11.42
CA GLU A 61 -16.80 0.75 -11.27
C GLU A 61 -16.39 1.24 -9.87
N ASN A 62 -16.74 0.48 -8.82
CA ASN A 62 -16.42 0.83 -7.44
C ASN A 62 -14.89 0.92 -7.22
N LEU A 63 -14.13 0.05 -7.87
CA LEU A 63 -12.68 0.01 -7.77
C LEU A 63 -12.02 1.29 -8.28
N PHE A 64 -12.55 1.90 -9.34
CA PHE A 64 -11.99 3.12 -9.95
C PHE A 64 -12.53 4.40 -9.34
N HIS A 65 -13.75 4.35 -8.80
CA HIS A 65 -14.41 5.50 -8.21
C HIS A 65 -13.99 5.75 -6.76
N TRP A 66 -13.68 4.70 -6.00
CA TRP A 66 -13.41 4.85 -4.58
C TRP A 66 -12.09 5.53 -4.26
N ASP A 67 -12.18 6.39 -3.25
CA ASP A 67 -11.08 7.18 -2.74
C ASP A 67 -10.42 6.54 -1.52
N SER A 68 -9.23 7.02 -1.20
CA SER A 68 -8.52 6.59 0.00
C SER A 68 -9.29 6.83 1.32
N LYS A 69 -10.20 7.81 1.35
CA LYS A 69 -11.07 8.07 2.51
C LYS A 69 -12.16 7.00 2.63
N VAL A 70 -12.87 6.75 1.54
CA VAL A 70 -13.91 5.71 1.45
C VAL A 70 -13.35 4.33 1.79
N LEU A 71 -12.18 3.99 1.22
CA LEU A 71 -11.49 2.72 1.53
C LEU A 71 -11.08 2.61 3.01
N LYS A 72 -10.81 3.73 3.69
CA LYS A 72 -10.53 3.74 5.14
C LYS A 72 -11.81 3.48 5.95
N GLU A 73 -12.92 4.09 5.56
CA GLU A 73 -14.24 3.90 6.20
C GLU A 73 -14.72 2.45 6.06
N LYS A 74 -14.45 1.83 4.91
CA LYS A 74 -14.71 0.40 4.65
C LYS A 74 -13.78 -0.57 5.39
N GLY A 75 -12.87 -0.07 6.23
CA GLY A 75 -12.02 -0.91 7.09
C GLY A 75 -10.76 -1.47 6.42
N ILE A 76 -10.40 -1.04 5.20
CA ILE A 76 -9.21 -1.58 4.53
C ILE A 76 -7.95 -1.01 5.20
N PRO A 77 -6.96 -1.86 5.54
CA PRO A 77 -5.69 -1.42 6.12
C PRO A 77 -4.89 -0.48 5.19
N ALA A 78 -4.05 0.35 5.80
CA ALA A 78 -3.42 1.46 5.09
C ALA A 78 -2.44 1.05 3.98
N GLN A 79 -1.74 -0.08 4.15
CA GLN A 79 -0.76 -0.58 3.16
C GLN A 79 -1.49 -1.08 1.90
N GLN A 80 -2.51 -1.91 2.10
CA GLN A 80 -3.35 -2.51 1.06
C GLN A 80 -4.09 -1.41 0.28
N ARG A 81 -4.67 -0.44 0.98
CA ARG A 81 -5.31 0.72 0.36
C ARG A 81 -4.39 1.49 -0.58
N LYS A 82 -3.17 1.81 -0.14
CA LYS A 82 -2.17 2.50 -0.99
C LYS A 82 -1.77 1.64 -2.18
N TYR A 83 -1.61 0.34 -1.97
CA TYR A 83 -1.23 -0.60 -2.99
C TYR A 83 -2.31 -0.75 -4.08
N ILE A 84 -3.56 -0.98 -3.69
CA ILE A 84 -4.71 -1.09 -4.61
C ILE A 84 -4.81 0.18 -5.47
N LEU A 85 -4.80 1.37 -4.85
CA LEU A 85 -4.86 2.63 -5.59
C LEU A 85 -3.69 2.81 -6.56
N SER A 86 -2.48 2.41 -6.16
CA SER A 86 -1.32 2.43 -7.05
C SER A 86 -1.50 1.50 -8.24
N GLN A 87 -2.04 0.29 -8.05
CA GLN A 87 -2.29 -0.67 -9.14
C GLN A 87 -3.40 -0.19 -10.08
N VAL A 88 -4.45 0.42 -9.55
CA VAL A 88 -5.51 1.06 -10.33
C VAL A 88 -4.94 2.19 -11.20
N GLU A 89 -4.03 3.02 -10.66
CA GLU A 89 -3.37 4.06 -11.44
C GLU A 89 -2.42 3.50 -12.51
N ARG A 90 -1.76 2.37 -12.26
CA ARG A 90 -0.96 1.66 -13.27
C ARG A 90 -1.82 1.15 -14.41
N LEU A 91 -2.97 0.56 -14.10
CA LEU A 91 -3.92 0.11 -15.10
C LEU A 91 -4.41 1.28 -15.97
N ARG A 92 -4.70 2.45 -15.38
CA ARG A 92 -5.05 3.67 -16.12
C ARG A 92 -3.94 4.17 -17.06
N LYS A 93 -2.67 3.87 -16.75
CA LYS A 93 -1.51 4.22 -17.59
C LYS A 93 -1.17 3.14 -18.62
N ASN A 94 -1.97 2.07 -18.71
CA ASN A 94 -1.70 0.89 -19.52
C ASN A 94 -0.38 0.17 -19.15
N GLU A 95 0.05 0.29 -17.88
CA GLU A 95 1.16 -0.52 -17.36
C GLU A 95 0.67 -1.94 -17.00
N PRO A 96 1.54 -2.96 -17.11
CA PRO A 96 1.16 -4.33 -16.77
C PRO A 96 0.89 -4.48 -15.26
N VAL A 97 -0.32 -4.95 -14.93
CA VAL A 97 -0.72 -5.27 -13.55
C VAL A 97 -0.17 -6.63 -13.16
N ARG A 98 0.72 -6.65 -12.17
CA ARG A 98 1.35 -7.87 -11.62
C ARG A 98 1.63 -7.69 -10.13
N GLU A 99 1.71 -8.81 -9.40
CA GLU A 99 2.10 -8.78 -7.99
C GLU A 99 3.54 -8.26 -7.83
N ILE A 100 3.68 -7.11 -7.19
CA ILE A 100 4.98 -6.61 -6.74
C ILE A 100 5.19 -7.15 -5.33
N LYS A 101 6.04 -8.16 -5.15
CA LYS A 101 6.29 -8.76 -3.84
C LYS A 101 6.99 -7.79 -2.89
N GLU A 102 6.71 -7.93 -1.59
CA GLU A 102 7.41 -7.16 -0.57
C GLU A 102 8.84 -7.67 -0.38
N GLY A 103 9.76 -6.75 -0.09
CA GLY A 103 11.14 -7.11 0.21
C GLY A 103 11.21 -7.92 1.51
N LYS A 104 11.70 -9.15 1.43
CA LYS A 104 11.96 -10.01 2.59
C LYS A 104 13.44 -10.00 2.92
N LYS A 105 13.78 -10.18 4.21
CA LYS A 105 15.18 -10.41 4.60
C LYS A 105 15.63 -11.79 4.10
N SER A 106 16.94 -11.97 3.95
CA SER A 106 17.50 -13.29 3.65
C SER A 106 17.17 -14.28 4.77
N PHE A 107 17.24 -15.58 4.47
CA PHE A 107 17.03 -16.66 5.44
C PHE A 107 17.85 -16.47 6.73
N LEU A 108 19.10 -16.02 6.59
CA LEU A 108 20.02 -15.76 7.70
C LEU A 108 19.74 -14.45 8.48
N GLY A 109 18.68 -13.73 8.13
CA GLY A 109 18.32 -12.43 8.69
C GLY A 109 18.80 -11.24 7.85
N GLY A 110 18.81 -10.06 8.45
CA GLY A 110 19.37 -8.85 7.84
C GLY A 110 20.89 -8.76 7.99
N GLU A 111 21.53 -7.88 7.23
CA GLU A 111 22.99 -7.74 7.14
C GLU A 111 23.70 -7.73 8.51
N ARG A 112 23.22 -6.89 9.43
CA ARG A 112 23.81 -6.74 10.78
C ARG A 112 23.75 -8.01 11.62
N LYS A 113 22.68 -8.80 11.52
CA LYS A 113 22.47 -10.01 12.33
C LYS A 113 22.97 -11.28 11.66
N ARG A 114 23.38 -11.22 10.39
CA ARG A 114 23.74 -12.40 9.60
C ARG A 114 24.84 -13.23 10.26
N LYS A 115 25.91 -12.59 10.75
CA LYS A 115 27.04 -13.29 11.41
C LYS A 115 26.59 -14.04 12.66
N GLU A 116 25.72 -13.43 13.46
CA GLU A 116 25.17 -14.04 14.68
C GLU A 116 24.31 -15.26 14.35
N THR A 117 23.40 -15.14 13.36
CA THR A 117 22.53 -16.23 12.94
C THR A 117 23.35 -17.42 12.42
N ILE A 118 24.36 -17.16 11.59
CA ILE A 118 25.26 -18.20 11.06
C ILE A 118 26.01 -18.89 12.20
N ALA A 119 26.54 -18.13 13.16
CA ALA A 119 27.28 -18.71 14.28
C ALA A 119 26.38 -19.60 15.16
N LYS A 120 25.14 -19.18 15.40
CA LYS A 120 24.14 -19.98 16.14
C LYS A 120 23.77 -21.27 15.41
N LEU A 121 23.50 -21.20 14.11
CA LEU A 121 23.19 -22.38 13.29
C LEU A 121 24.35 -23.39 13.32
N ARG A 122 25.58 -22.94 13.09
CA ARG A 122 26.79 -23.80 13.16
C ARG A 122 27.06 -24.36 14.56
N ALA A 123 26.60 -23.70 15.62
CA ALA A 123 26.70 -24.24 16.97
C ALA A 123 25.65 -25.33 17.21
N GLN A 124 24.43 -25.15 16.70
CA GLN A 124 23.37 -26.16 16.76
C GLN A 124 23.74 -27.41 15.96
N GLU A 125 24.26 -27.25 14.74
CA GLU A 125 24.73 -28.36 13.89
C GLU A 125 25.84 -29.20 14.54
N ARG A 126 26.68 -28.60 15.39
CA ARG A 126 27.73 -29.31 16.12
C ARG A 126 27.24 -30.03 17.39
N ASN A 127 26.12 -29.58 17.93
CA ASN A 127 25.52 -30.15 19.15
C ASN A 127 24.48 -31.23 18.84
N ALA A 128 24.07 -31.35 17.58
CA ALA A 128 23.21 -32.41 17.07
C ALA A 128 24.03 -33.63 16.66
#